data_AF-A0A7R9MJX9-F1
#
_entry.id   AF-A0A7R9MJX9-F1
#
_cell.length_a   1.000
_cell.length_b   1.000
_cell.length_c   1.000
_cell.angle_alpha   90.00
_cell.angle_beta   90.00
_cell.angle_gamma   90.00
#
_symmetry.space_group_name_H-M   'P 1'
#
loop_
_entity.id
_entity.type
_entity.pdbx_description
1 polymer ?
#
loop_
_entity_poly.entity_id
_entity_poly.type
_entity_poly.pdbx_seq_one_letter_code
_entity_poly.pdbx_strand_id
1 'polypeptide(L)' 'MGWTGSHAVIIVGWGTENGQDYWLIKNSWGTGWGEAGYFKMVRGQNLRHVNEYLSTLALNAILL' A
#
# COMPACT_ATOMS: atom_id res chain seq x y z
N MET A 1 6.71 -2.71 -26.01
CA MET A 1 6.33 -3.93 -25.27
C MET A 1 6.34 -3.58 -23.79
N GLY A 2 5.18 -3.41 -23.18
CA GLY A 2 5.07 -3.14 -21.75
C GLY A 2 4.72 -4.43 -21.04
N TRP A 3 5.54 -4.86 -20.07
CA TRP A 3 5.17 -5.94 -19.17
C TRP A 3 4.23 -5.35 -18.11
N THR A 4 2.93 -5.51 -18.31
CA THR A 4 1.94 -5.20 -17.28
C THR A 4 1.89 -6.40 -16.33
N GLY A 5 2.54 -6.28 -15.17
CA GLY A 5 2.49 -7.28 -14.10
C GLY A 5 1.65 -6.77 -12.93
N SER A 6 0.82 -7.63 -12.36
CA SER A 6 0.11 -7.35 -11.10
C SER A 6 0.98 -7.80 -9.92
N HIS A 7 1.01 -7.00 -8.85
CA HIS A 7 1.76 -7.30 -7.63
C HIS A 7 0.87 -7.12 -6.40
N ALA A 8 0.77 -8.15 -5.56
CA ALA A 8 -0.01 -8.12 -4.34
C ALA A 8 0.86 -7.71 -3.15
N VAL A 9 0.33 -6.80 -2.33
CA VAL A 9 1.00 -6.26 -1.13
C VAL A 9 0.00 -6.15 0.01
N ILE A 10 0.49 -6.00 1.24
CA ILE A 10 -0.37 -5.94 2.44
C ILE A 10 -0.28 -4.55 3.06
N ILE A 11 -1.43 -3.88 3.21
CA ILE A 11 -1.53 -2.65 4.01
C ILE A 11 -1.47 -3.07 5.49
N VAL A 12 -0.52 -2.52 6.23
CA VAL A 12 -0.30 -2.84 7.65
C VAL A 12 -0.56 -1.66 8.58
N GLY A 13 -0.79 -0.46 8.03
CA GLY A 13 -1.06 0.73 8.80
C GLY A 13 -1.30 1.96 7.93
N TRP A 14 -1.48 3.10 8.60
CA TRP A 14 -1.68 4.41 7.98
C TRP A 14 -1.18 5.50 8.93
N GLY A 15 -0.98 6.71 8.40
CA GLY A 15 -0.63 7.86 9.21
C GLY A 15 -0.62 9.16 8.40
N THR A 16 -0.15 10.21 9.04
CA THR A 16 0.07 11.53 8.43
C THR A 16 1.50 11.95 8.74
N GLU A 17 2.25 12.36 7.72
CA GLU A 17 3.61 12.85 7.86
C GLU A 17 3.75 14.13 7.05
N ASN A 18 4.23 15.23 7.68
CA ASN A 18 4.36 16.54 7.05
C ASN A 18 3.08 17.05 6.36
N GLY A 19 1.91 16.76 6.94
CA GLY A 19 0.60 17.13 6.39
C GLY A 19 0.12 16.25 5.21
N GLN A 20 0.85 15.18 4.88
CA GLN A 20 0.48 14.22 3.85
C GLN A 20 0.08 12.87 4.46
N ASP A 21 -1.14 12.44 4.15
CA ASP A 21 -1.64 11.13 4.55
C ASP A 21 -1.01 10.00 3.73
N TYR A 22 -0.72 8.88 4.39
CA TYR A 22 -0.13 7.70 3.76
C TYR A 22 -0.72 6.37 4.26
N TRP A 23 -0.62 5.35 3.41
CA TRP A 23 -0.70 3.93 3.76
C TRP A 23 0.70 3.38 4.01
N LEU A 24 0.88 2.61 5.09
CA LEU A 24 2.08 1.81 5.30
C LEU A 24 1.85 0.41 4.74
N ILE A 25 2.73 -0.02 3.85
CA ILE A 25 2.56 -1.24 3.07
C ILE A 25 3.77 -2.14 3.28
N LYS A 26 3.52 -3.42 3.57
CA LYS A 26 4.53 -4.48 3.65
C LYS A 26 4.65 -5.19 2.31
N ASN A 27 5.87 -5.35 1.83
CA ASN A 27 6.19 -6.11 0.63
C ASN A 27 6.69 -7.53 0.97
N SER A 28 6.75 -8.41 -0.03
CA SER A 28 7.18 -9.81 0.09
C SER A 28 8.61 -10.07 -0.39
N TRP A 29 9.38 -9.02 -0.73
CA TRP A 29 10.73 -9.12 -1.29
C TRP A 29 11.85 -9.15 -0.24
N GLY A 30 11.53 -9.47 1.01
CA GLY A 30 12.49 -9.53 2.12
C GLY A 30 12.81 -8.16 2.73
N THR A 31 13.56 -8.19 3.84
CA THR A 31 13.85 -6.99 4.64
C THR A 31 14.95 -6.09 4.04
N GLY A 32 15.73 -6.60 3.09
CA GLY A 32 16.75 -5.81 2.39
C GLY A 32 16.19 -4.85 1.33
N TRP A 33 14.88 -4.91 1.05
CA TRP A 33 14.20 -4.07 0.08
C TRP A 33 13.44 -2.92 0.75
N GLY A 34 13.48 -1.72 0.17
CA GLY A 34 12.76 -0.55 0.70
C GLY A 34 13.22 -0.19 2.12
N GLU A 35 12.28 0.23 2.96
CA GLU A 35 12.55 0.49 4.38
C GLU A 35 12.25 -0.77 5.20
N ALA A 36 13.25 -1.65 5.34
CA ALA A 36 13.12 -2.93 6.06
C ALA A 36 12.01 -3.85 5.52
N GLY A 37 11.70 -3.79 4.23
CA GLY A 37 10.61 -4.54 3.58
C GLY A 37 9.30 -3.76 3.41
N TYR A 38 9.28 -2.48 3.76
CA TYR A 38 8.09 -1.64 3.75
C TYR A 38 8.23 -0.44 2.81
N PHE A 39 7.09 0.15 2.45
CA PHE A 39 7.02 1.44 1.78
C PHE A 39 5.75 2.19 2.18
N LYS A 40 5.79 3.52 2.03
CA LYS A 40 4.63 4.40 2.23
C LYS A 40 4.03 4.78 0.88
N MET A 41 2.70 4.80 0.79
CA MET A 41 1.97 5.25 -0.40
C MET A 41 1.01 6.37 -0.03
N VAL A 42 1.00 7.45 -0.80
CA VAL A 42 0.11 8.59 -0.56
C VAL A 42 -1.36 8.13 -0.56
N ARG A 43 -2.08 8.52 0.49
CA ARG A 43 -3.50 8.20 0.71
C ARG A 43 -4.36 9.44 0.47
N GLY A 44 -5.54 9.25 -0.11
CA GLY A 44 -6.54 10.32 -0.27
C GLY A 44 -6.30 11.28 -1.44
N GLN A 45 -5.16 11.18 -2.12
CA GLN A 45 -5.01 11.77 -3.45
C GLN A 45 -5.56 10.80 -4.50
N ASN A 46 -6.33 11.31 -5.47
CA ASN A 46 -6.92 10.51 -6.54
C ASN A 46 -5.83 10.04 -7.53
N LEU A 47 -4.99 9.09 -7.08
CA LEU A 47 -3.99 8.41 -7.88
C LEU A 47 -4.74 7.51 -8.87
N ARG A 48 -5.04 8.06 -10.04
CA ARG A 48 -5.91 7.48 -11.08
C ARG A 48 -5.58 6.05 -11.53
N HIS A 49 -4.42 5.49 -11.16
CA HIS A 49 -4.01 4.12 -11.51
C HIS A 49 -3.84 3.17 -10.32
N VAL A 50 -3.90 3.67 -9.08
CA VAL A 50 -3.81 2.82 -7.87
C VAL A 50 -5.20 2.30 -7.47
N ASN A 51 -6.24 3.12 -7.68
CA ASN A 51 -7.60 2.78 -7.26
C ASN A 51 -8.28 1.68 -8.09
N GLU A 52 -7.82 1.39 -9.33
CA GLU A 52 -8.42 0.35 -10.17
C GLU A 52 -8.00 -1.08 -9.82
N TYR A 53 -6.89 -1.26 -9.10
CA TYR A 53 -6.35 -2.59 -8.77
C TYR A 53 -6.35 -2.91 -7.27
N LEU A 54 -6.82 -1.98 -6.43
CA LEU A 54 -7.10 -2.25 -5.02
C LEU A 54 -8.43 -3.01 -4.90
N SER A 55 -8.43 -4.31 -5.16
CA SER A 55 -9.43 -5.21 -4.57
C SER A 55 -9.12 -5.32 -3.07
N THR A 56 -9.69 -4.40 -2.30
CA THR A 56 -9.56 -4.28 -0.85
C THR A 56 -9.98 -5.58 -0.15
N LEU A 57 -9.05 -6.49 0.08
CA LEU A 57 -9.15 -7.45 1.19
C LEU A 57 -8.79 -6.73 2.50
N ALA A 58 -9.56 -5.70 2.84
CA ALA A 58 -9.73 -5.30 4.24
C ALA A 58 -10.81 -6.23 4.80
N LEU A 59 -10.48 -7.51 4.95
CA LEU A 59 -11.35 -8.44 5.64
C LEU A 59 -11.34 -8.05 7.13
N ASN A 60 -12.30 -7.22 7.54
CA ASN A 60 -12.85 -7.11 8.89
C ASN A 60 -11.85 -7.24 10.05
N ALA A 61 -10.97 -6.25 10.23
CA ALA A 61 -10.28 -6.03 11.49
C ALA A 61 -10.96 -4.92 12.32
N ILE A 62 -12.29 -4.91 12.35
CA ILE A 62 -13.09 -4.22 13.37
C ILE A 62 -14.18 -5.22 13.77
N LEU A 63 -13.90 -5.98 14.83
CA LEU A 63 -14.91 -6.65 15.62
C LEU A 63 -15.06 -5.80 16.89
N LEU A 64 -16.03 -4.88 16.84
CA LEU A 64 -16.89 -4.46 17.95
C LEU A 64 -18.28 -4.26 17.37
#